data_AF-A0A7R9W1A0-F1
#
_entry.id   AF-A0A7R9W1A0-F1
#
_cell.length_a   1.000
_cell.length_b   1.000
_cell.length_c   1.000
_cell.angle_alpha   90.00
_cell.angle_beta   90.00
_cell.angle_gamma   90.00
#
_symmetry.space_group_name_H-M   'P 1'
#
loop_
_entity.id
_entity.type
_entity.pdbx_description
1 polymer ?
#
loop_
_entity_poly.entity_id
_entity_poly.type
_entity_poly.pdbx_seq_one_letter_code
_entity_poly.pdbx_strand_id
1 'polypeptide(L)'
;SALELMSTTSLGSFNMAPKPSGEKQGPPPVVQKVLSLFGSKREEDKMVGYLSFLKVGPKLLKFVPGKKAQDLKHWLTVYGYWNQGGLSNVTSMFLYLLDAYRLQPAVAPPEPVVETPALGCLHPAYRGGKEYFETPAQYMAWYRREGPLRGRPDAPVAAVLLYRKHVVTEQPYIEQLVRQMEGEGVVPVPIFINGVEAHTVVRDLLTTQHEQANLAKGITGGISPTLRTRDAATVDAVISTIGFPLVGGPAGSMEGGRQADVAKGILASKNIPYVVAAPLLIQDMASWTRDGIAGLQSVVLYSLPELDGAIDTVPLGGLVGDAIFLVPERVKKLAARVRRWVALRRKPPAERRVAVLLYGFPPGVGATGTAALLNVPRSLQGLFSRLRGAGYNLGVGDADAP
;
A
#
# COMPACT_ATOMS: atom_id res chain seq x y z
N SER A 1 0.04 0.83 28.12
CA SER A 1 0.94 1.18 26.99
C SER A 1 1.39 -0.08 26.24
N ALA A 2 2.02 0.00 25.06
CA ALA A 2 2.53 -1.19 24.36
C ALA A 2 3.52 -2.02 25.22
N LEU A 3 4.36 -1.34 26.01
CA LEU A 3 5.31 -1.99 26.93
C LEU A 3 4.60 -2.71 28.09
N GLU A 4 3.51 -2.15 28.60
CA GLU A 4 2.69 -2.75 29.64
C GLU A 4 2.01 -4.04 29.12
N LEU A 5 1.48 -4.02 27.89
CA LEU A 5 0.95 -5.23 27.24
C LEU A 5 2.04 -6.26 26.98
N MET A 6 3.25 -5.84 26.58
CA MET A 6 4.36 -6.78 26.43
C MET A 6 4.73 -7.46 27.76
N SER A 7 4.67 -6.72 28.88
CA SER A 7 4.98 -7.28 30.21
C SER A 7 4.00 -8.34 30.71
N THR A 8 2.80 -8.43 30.13
CA THR A 8 1.83 -9.49 30.45
C THR A 8 2.16 -10.81 29.74
N THR A 9 3.16 -10.83 28.85
CA THR A 9 3.61 -12.05 28.17
C THR A 9 4.15 -13.06 29.18
N SER A 10 3.46 -14.19 29.28
CA SER A 10 3.82 -15.33 30.12
C SER A 10 3.51 -16.63 29.39
N LEU A 11 4.48 -17.52 29.29
CA LEU A 11 4.34 -18.84 28.68
C LEU A 11 5.20 -19.84 29.46
N GLY A 12 4.56 -20.71 30.26
CA GLY A 12 5.26 -21.60 31.19
C GLY A 12 6.13 -20.80 32.18
N SER A 13 7.43 -21.07 32.18
CA SER A 13 8.44 -20.36 32.98
C SER A 13 9.05 -19.13 32.28
N PHE A 14 8.72 -18.88 31.02
CA PHE A 14 9.11 -17.67 30.30
C PHE A 14 8.13 -16.53 30.62
N ASN A 15 8.66 -15.39 31.06
CA ASN A 15 7.87 -14.17 31.31
C ASN A 15 8.67 -12.93 30.89
N MET A 16 7.96 -11.87 30.51
CA MET A 16 8.55 -10.57 30.16
C MET A 16 8.24 -9.49 31.21
N ALA A 17 7.73 -9.87 32.38
CA ALA A 17 7.42 -8.95 33.46
C ALA A 17 8.71 -8.33 34.05
N PRO A 18 8.72 -7.02 34.34
CA PRO A 18 9.83 -6.39 35.07
C PRO A 18 9.96 -6.98 36.47
N LYS A 19 11.18 -7.00 37.04
CA LYS A 19 11.38 -7.44 38.43
C LYS A 19 10.74 -6.44 39.41
N PRO A 20 10.41 -6.86 40.65
CA PRO A 20 9.91 -5.96 41.69
C PRO A 20 10.83 -4.76 42.00
N SER A 21 12.12 -4.86 41.66
CA SER A 21 13.12 -3.80 41.80
C SER A 21 13.09 -2.71 40.73
N GLY A 22 12.18 -2.78 39.74
CA GLY A 22 12.12 -1.81 38.63
C GLY A 22 13.18 -2.02 37.55
N GLU A 23 14.07 -3.01 37.68
CA GLU A 23 15.02 -3.38 36.63
C GLU A 23 14.31 -4.11 35.49
N LYS A 24 14.48 -3.60 34.26
CA LYS A 24 13.95 -4.19 33.03
C LYS A 24 14.57 -5.57 32.85
N GLN A 25 13.74 -6.62 32.73
CA GLN A 25 14.21 -7.93 32.30
C GLN A 25 14.68 -7.81 30.84
N GLY A 26 15.99 -7.65 30.65
CA GLY A 26 16.58 -7.81 29.33
C GLY A 26 16.32 -9.24 28.82
N PRO A 27 16.36 -9.48 27.50
CA PRO A 27 16.30 -10.84 26.99
C PRO A 27 17.35 -11.72 27.70
N PRO A 28 17.12 -13.03 27.91
CA PRO A 28 18.13 -13.91 28.51
C PRO A 28 19.51 -13.71 27.86
N PRO A 29 20.63 -13.88 28.56
CA PRO A 29 21.98 -13.61 28.02
C PRO A 29 22.25 -14.30 26.66
N VAL A 30 21.67 -15.49 26.46
CA VAL A 30 21.68 -16.24 25.20
C VAL A 30 20.96 -15.48 24.09
N VAL A 31 19.79 -14.88 24.39
CA VAL A 31 19.03 -14.06 23.45
C VAL A 31 19.75 -12.74 23.15
N GLN A 32 20.38 -12.11 24.14
CA GLN A 32 21.21 -10.91 23.91
C GLN A 32 22.39 -11.19 22.98
N LYS A 33 23.08 -12.32 23.17
CA LYS A 33 24.20 -12.76 22.34
C LYS A 33 23.79 -13.11 20.91
N VAL A 34 22.57 -13.61 20.71
CA VAL A 34 22.02 -13.86 19.37
C VAL A 34 21.54 -12.55 18.73
N LEU A 35 20.82 -11.69 19.46
CA LEU A 35 20.40 -10.36 18.97
C LEU A 35 21.60 -9.49 18.57
N SER A 36 22.73 -9.58 19.27
CA SER A 36 23.95 -8.86 18.90
C SER A 36 24.59 -9.34 17.59
N LEU A 37 24.30 -10.57 17.15
CA LEU A 37 24.76 -11.08 15.85
C LEU A 37 23.93 -10.54 14.67
N PHE A 38 22.76 -9.95 14.95
CA PHE A 38 21.83 -9.42 13.95
C PHE A 38 21.63 -7.89 14.05
N GLY A 39 22.40 -7.21 14.91
CA GLY A 39 22.32 -5.76 15.12
C GLY A 39 23.09 -4.96 14.06
N SER A 40 22.38 -4.27 13.17
CA SER A 40 22.92 -3.22 12.29
C SER A 40 23.01 -1.88 13.03
N LYS A 41 23.97 -1.01 12.63
CA LYS A 41 24.09 0.37 13.14
C LYS A 41 23.00 1.33 12.62
N ARG A 42 22.20 0.92 11.63
CA ARG A 42 21.09 1.73 11.07
C ARG A 42 19.77 1.36 11.74
N GLU A 43 18.97 2.35 12.14
CA GLU A 43 17.68 2.13 12.80
C GLU A 43 16.68 1.36 11.92
N GLU A 44 16.78 1.55 10.60
CA GLU A 44 15.95 0.95 9.55
C GLU A 44 16.08 -0.59 9.51
N ASP A 45 17.25 -1.12 9.88
CA ASP A 45 17.59 -2.55 9.78
C ASP A 45 17.33 -3.33 11.07
N LYS A 46 17.04 -2.66 12.20
CA LYS A 46 16.78 -3.32 13.49
C LYS A 46 15.57 -4.28 13.41
N MET A 47 14.57 -3.92 12.60
CA MET A 47 13.40 -4.75 12.35
C MET A 47 13.75 -6.02 11.56
N VAL A 48 14.65 -5.91 10.57
CA VAL A 48 15.17 -7.05 9.79
C VAL A 48 15.98 -8.00 10.68
N GLY A 49 16.79 -7.47 11.59
CA GLY A 49 17.54 -8.25 12.57
C GLY A 49 16.64 -9.00 13.56
N TYR A 50 15.58 -8.34 14.05
CA TYR A 50 14.57 -8.96 14.92
C TYR A 50 13.78 -10.08 14.21
N LEU A 51 13.34 -9.83 12.97
CA LEU A 51 12.66 -10.85 12.15
C LEU A 51 13.55 -12.05 11.84
N SER A 52 14.85 -11.82 11.60
CA SER A 52 15.84 -12.88 11.40
C SER A 52 16.05 -13.71 12.67
N PHE A 53 16.09 -13.07 13.84
CA PHE A 53 16.14 -13.75 15.13
C PHE A 53 14.90 -14.64 15.37
N LEU A 54 13.71 -14.16 15.02
CA LEU A 54 12.46 -14.92 15.18
C LEU A 54 12.42 -16.16 14.27
N LYS A 55 12.99 -16.07 13.07
CA LYS A 55 13.09 -17.21 12.13
C LYS A 55 14.14 -18.25 12.56
N VAL A 56 15.30 -17.81 13.04
CA VAL A 56 16.45 -18.69 13.32
C VAL A 56 16.51 -19.14 14.79
N GLY A 57 15.95 -18.35 15.70
CA GLY A 57 15.95 -18.57 17.15
C GLY A 57 15.39 -19.93 17.59
N PRO A 58 14.22 -20.39 17.09
CA PRO A 58 13.69 -21.72 17.43
C PRO A 58 14.64 -22.87 17.10
N LYS A 59 15.39 -22.76 16.00
CA LYS A 59 16.34 -23.79 15.54
C LYS A 59 17.59 -23.82 16.42
N LEU A 60 18.10 -22.64 16.81
CA LEU A 60 19.28 -22.49 17.67
C LEU A 60 19.04 -23.01 19.09
N LEU A 61 17.82 -22.85 19.62
CA LEU A 61 17.47 -23.27 20.98
C LEU A 61 17.12 -24.76 21.10
N LYS A 62 17.09 -25.53 20.00
CA LYS A 62 16.77 -26.97 20.02
C LYS A 62 17.71 -27.79 20.92
N PHE A 63 18.95 -27.34 21.08
CA PHE A 63 20.01 -28.05 21.80
C PHE A 63 20.32 -27.49 23.20
N VAL A 64 19.59 -26.46 23.63
CA VAL A 64 19.84 -25.81 24.93
C VAL A 64 19.00 -26.50 26.01
N PRO A 65 19.62 -27.15 27.01
CA PRO A 65 18.88 -27.82 28.08
C PRO A 65 18.25 -26.80 29.05
N GLY A 66 17.10 -27.17 29.63
CA GLY A 66 16.45 -26.43 30.71
C GLY A 66 15.05 -25.92 30.37
N LYS A 67 14.13 -26.01 31.35
CA LYS A 67 12.70 -25.65 31.22
C LYS A 67 12.49 -24.23 30.66
N LYS A 68 13.28 -23.25 31.12
CA LYS A 68 13.19 -21.86 30.65
C LYS A 68 13.60 -21.68 29.18
N ALA A 69 14.59 -22.44 28.71
CA ALA A 69 15.01 -22.40 27.30
C ALA A 69 13.95 -23.08 26.40
N GLN A 70 13.32 -24.14 26.89
CA GLN A 70 12.21 -24.82 26.24
C GLN A 70 10.97 -23.91 26.12
N ASP A 71 10.59 -23.22 27.19
CA ASP A 71 9.47 -22.25 27.16
C ASP A 71 9.75 -21.05 26.25
N LEU A 72 11.00 -20.56 26.20
CA LEU A 72 11.40 -19.54 25.22
C LEU A 72 11.28 -20.05 23.78
N LYS A 73 11.65 -21.31 23.51
CA LYS A 73 11.46 -21.94 22.20
C LYS A 73 9.97 -22.04 21.84
N HIS A 74 9.12 -22.42 22.80
CA HIS A 74 7.67 -22.44 22.60
C HIS A 74 7.17 -21.04 22.24
N TRP A 75 7.60 -20.00 22.97
CA TRP A 75 7.24 -18.62 22.69
C TRP A 75 7.66 -18.18 21.28
N LEU A 76 8.91 -18.44 20.87
CA LEU A 76 9.37 -18.10 19.51
C LEU A 76 8.59 -18.86 18.43
N THR A 77 8.20 -20.10 18.68
CA THR A 77 7.42 -20.91 17.73
C THR A 77 6.00 -20.36 17.59
N VAL A 78 5.34 -20.06 18.71
CA VAL A 78 4.01 -19.42 18.75
C VAL A 78 4.05 -18.06 18.04
N TYR A 79 5.07 -17.25 18.34
CA TYR A 79 5.29 -15.99 17.67
C TYR A 79 5.47 -16.18 16.15
N GLY A 80 6.21 -17.21 15.73
CA GLY A 80 6.40 -17.55 14.32
C GLY A 80 5.08 -17.77 13.58
N TYR A 81 4.18 -18.59 14.13
CA TYR A 81 2.83 -18.78 13.56
C TYR A 81 2.03 -17.48 13.55
N TRP A 82 1.99 -16.77 14.69
CA TRP A 82 1.21 -15.53 14.83
C TRP A 82 1.65 -14.46 13.83
N ASN A 83 2.97 -14.28 13.67
CA ASN A 83 3.54 -13.27 12.79
C ASN A 83 3.34 -13.59 11.31
N GLN A 84 3.35 -14.87 10.92
CA GLN A 84 2.98 -15.23 9.55
C GLN A 84 1.48 -15.02 9.30
N GLY A 85 0.64 -15.27 10.30
CA GLY A 85 -0.80 -15.09 10.22
C GLY A 85 -1.48 -16.09 9.27
N GLY A 86 -2.77 -15.91 9.03
CA GLY A 86 -3.58 -16.83 8.21
C GLY A 86 -4.14 -18.00 9.02
N LEU A 87 -5.27 -18.55 8.54
CA LEU A 87 -6.07 -19.52 9.29
C LEU A 87 -5.29 -20.79 9.65
N SER A 88 -4.52 -21.35 8.70
CA SER A 88 -3.76 -22.58 8.93
C SER A 88 -2.66 -22.39 9.98
N ASN A 89 -1.96 -21.25 9.95
CA ASN A 89 -0.93 -20.93 10.94
C ASN A 89 -1.54 -20.71 12.32
N VAL A 90 -2.64 -19.96 12.43
CA VAL A 90 -3.31 -19.73 13.72
C VAL A 90 -3.86 -21.04 14.30
N THR A 91 -4.43 -21.91 13.46
CA THR A 91 -4.88 -23.24 13.87
C THR A 91 -3.71 -24.08 14.39
N SER A 92 -2.62 -24.14 13.62
CA SER A 92 -1.41 -24.88 14.01
C SER A 92 -0.73 -24.29 15.24
N MET A 93 -0.83 -22.98 15.47
CA MET A 93 -0.36 -22.33 16.70
C MET A 93 -1.08 -22.86 17.94
N PHE A 94 -2.42 -22.98 17.87
CA PHE A 94 -3.20 -23.52 18.98
C PHE A 94 -2.96 -25.02 19.18
N LEU A 95 -2.90 -25.81 18.10
CA LEU A 95 -2.53 -27.24 18.17
C LEU A 95 -1.15 -27.42 18.79
N TYR A 96 -0.18 -26.57 18.43
CA TYR A 96 1.15 -26.57 19.01
C TYR A 96 1.14 -26.29 20.52
N LEU A 97 0.37 -25.30 20.97
CA LEU A 97 0.24 -24.99 22.40
C LEU A 97 -0.40 -26.13 23.20
N LEU A 98 -1.46 -26.74 22.65
CA LEU A 98 -2.14 -27.88 23.27
C LEU A 98 -1.20 -29.09 23.42
N ASP A 99 -0.41 -29.39 22.39
CA ASP A 99 0.58 -30.48 22.40
C ASP A 99 1.76 -30.17 23.34
N ALA A 100 2.37 -28.98 23.21
CA ALA A 100 3.56 -28.57 23.96
C ALA A 100 3.35 -28.57 25.48
N TYR A 101 2.16 -28.18 25.93
CA TYR A 101 1.81 -28.12 27.35
C TYR A 101 0.93 -29.28 27.82
N ARG A 102 0.67 -30.28 26.96
CA ARG A 102 -0.16 -31.46 27.27
C ARG A 102 -1.52 -31.08 27.84
N LEU A 103 -2.13 -30.04 27.28
CA LEU A 103 -3.41 -29.50 27.77
C LEU A 103 -4.61 -30.38 27.41
N GLN A 104 -4.44 -31.30 26.45
CA GLN A 104 -5.44 -32.30 26.10
C GLN A 104 -4.81 -33.69 25.90
N PRO A 105 -5.58 -34.78 26.11
CA PRO A 105 -5.06 -36.15 25.98
C PRO A 105 -4.67 -36.52 24.54
N ALA A 106 -5.37 -35.98 23.55
CA ALA A 106 -5.11 -36.22 22.13
C ALA A 106 -5.22 -34.89 21.37
N VAL A 107 -4.18 -34.57 20.60
CA VAL A 107 -4.09 -33.33 19.81
C VAL A 107 -3.56 -33.71 18.44
N ALA A 108 -4.17 -33.20 17.38
CA ALA A 108 -3.63 -33.35 16.03
C ALA A 108 -2.26 -32.66 15.94
N PRO A 109 -1.26 -33.25 15.25
CA PRO A 109 0.05 -32.63 15.14
C PRO A 109 -0.06 -31.28 14.41
N PRO A 110 0.57 -30.21 14.91
CA PRO A 110 0.55 -28.91 14.22
C PRO A 110 1.31 -29.00 12.89
N GLU A 111 0.76 -28.39 11.84
CA GLU A 111 1.46 -28.27 10.56
C GLU A 111 2.60 -27.26 10.68
N PRO A 112 3.71 -27.39 9.92
CA PRO A 112 4.78 -26.40 9.90
C PRO A 112 4.28 -24.99 9.57
N VAL A 113 4.95 -23.97 10.11
CA VAL A 113 4.69 -22.57 9.79
C VAL A 113 4.71 -22.36 8.27
N VAL A 114 3.59 -21.91 7.73
CA VAL A 114 3.47 -21.51 6.33
C VAL A 114 3.96 -20.08 6.21
N GLU A 115 5.07 -19.87 5.51
CA GLU A 115 5.61 -18.53 5.27
C GLU A 115 4.88 -17.86 4.11
N THR A 116 4.54 -16.58 4.28
CA THR A 116 4.09 -15.72 3.18
C THR A 116 5.17 -14.65 2.93
N PRO A 117 5.55 -14.37 1.68
CA PRO A 117 6.50 -13.29 1.37
C PRO A 117 6.11 -11.96 2.04
N ALA A 118 7.08 -11.11 2.34
CA ALA A 118 6.79 -9.76 2.86
C ALA A 118 6.19 -8.84 1.78
N LEU A 119 6.54 -9.13 0.53
CA LEU A 119 6.08 -8.45 -0.68
C LEU A 119 5.91 -9.48 -1.79
N GLY A 120 4.92 -9.26 -2.65
CA GLY A 120 4.70 -10.03 -3.86
C GLY A 120 3.46 -9.55 -4.60
N CYS A 121 3.11 -10.23 -5.69
CA CYS A 121 1.88 -10.00 -6.42
C CYS A 121 0.98 -11.23 -6.41
N LEU A 122 -0.32 -11.03 -6.59
CA LEU A 122 -1.28 -12.13 -6.72
C LEU A 122 -2.29 -11.88 -7.83
N HIS A 123 -2.91 -12.96 -8.32
CA HIS A 123 -4.08 -12.89 -9.16
C HIS A 123 -5.11 -13.97 -8.81
N PRO A 124 -6.42 -13.66 -8.72
CA PRO A 124 -7.46 -14.67 -8.45
C PRO A 124 -7.59 -15.77 -9.51
N ALA A 125 -7.13 -15.52 -10.74
CA ALA A 125 -7.13 -16.50 -11.83
C ALA A 125 -5.83 -17.31 -11.94
N TYR A 126 -4.79 -16.97 -11.18
CA TYR A 126 -3.55 -17.74 -11.19
C TYR A 126 -3.78 -19.08 -10.49
N ARG A 127 -3.32 -20.17 -11.12
CA ARG A 127 -3.51 -21.56 -10.65
C ARG A 127 -2.19 -22.31 -10.48
N GLY A 128 -1.05 -21.62 -10.52
CA GLY A 128 0.28 -22.20 -10.39
C GLY A 128 0.66 -22.69 -8.98
N GLY A 129 -0.31 -23.18 -8.20
CA GLY A 129 -0.17 -23.57 -6.78
C GLY A 129 -0.55 -22.47 -5.78
N LYS A 130 -0.21 -22.66 -4.50
CA LYS A 130 0.00 -21.54 -3.57
C LYS A 130 1.36 -20.97 -3.94
N GLU A 131 1.44 -19.79 -4.54
CA GLU A 131 2.48 -18.80 -4.21
C GLU A 131 2.44 -17.62 -5.17
N TYR A 132 2.61 -16.48 -4.54
CA TYR A 132 2.64 -15.15 -5.09
C TYR A 132 3.74 -15.02 -6.16
N PHE A 133 3.57 -14.09 -7.09
CA PHE A 133 4.70 -13.65 -7.92
C PHE A 133 5.65 -12.84 -7.04
N GLU A 134 6.96 -13.06 -7.16
CA GLU A 134 7.94 -12.33 -6.34
C GLU A 134 8.05 -10.87 -6.77
N THR A 135 7.81 -10.60 -8.06
CA THR A 135 8.00 -9.26 -8.65
C THR A 135 6.85 -8.85 -9.56
N PRO A 136 6.59 -7.53 -9.69
CA PRO A 136 5.64 -7.01 -10.68
C PRO A 136 5.98 -7.40 -12.12
N ALA A 137 7.27 -7.51 -12.47
CA ALA A 137 7.69 -7.98 -13.79
C ALA A 137 7.25 -9.43 -14.09
N GLN A 138 7.43 -10.34 -13.13
CA GLN A 138 6.97 -11.73 -13.24
C GLN A 138 5.44 -11.79 -13.39
N TYR A 139 4.71 -11.05 -12.56
CA TYR A 139 3.26 -10.93 -12.67
C TYR A 139 2.83 -10.44 -14.06
N MET A 140 3.46 -9.38 -14.58
CA MET A 140 3.09 -8.81 -15.88
C MET A 140 3.46 -9.74 -17.05
N ALA A 141 4.52 -10.54 -16.93
CA ALA A 141 4.86 -11.56 -17.92
C ALA A 141 3.76 -12.64 -18.01
N TRP A 142 3.27 -13.11 -16.86
CA TRP A 142 2.13 -14.01 -16.80
C TRP A 142 0.84 -13.34 -17.32
N TYR A 143 0.52 -12.13 -16.86
CA TYR A 143 -0.70 -11.41 -17.23
C TYR A 143 -0.80 -11.17 -18.74
N ARG A 144 0.30 -10.85 -19.42
CA ARG A 144 0.30 -10.68 -20.88
C ARG A 144 -0.05 -11.96 -21.65
N ARG A 145 0.24 -13.13 -21.08
CA ARG A 145 -0.08 -14.44 -21.69
C ARG A 145 -1.48 -14.91 -21.34
N GLU A 146 -1.86 -14.79 -20.07
CA GLU A 146 -3.02 -15.49 -19.51
C GLU A 146 -4.09 -14.56 -18.93
N GLY A 147 -3.78 -13.28 -18.75
CA GLY A 147 -4.66 -12.29 -18.15
C GLY A 147 -5.97 -12.09 -18.93
N PRO A 148 -7.08 -11.75 -18.26
CA PRO A 148 -8.37 -11.43 -18.88
C PRO A 148 -8.31 -10.35 -19.95
N LEU A 149 -7.46 -9.33 -19.78
CA LEU A 149 -7.25 -8.26 -20.76
C LEU A 149 -6.04 -8.49 -21.69
N ARG A 150 -5.62 -9.75 -21.87
CA ARG A 150 -4.56 -10.09 -22.86
C ARG A 150 -4.94 -9.57 -24.24
N GLY A 151 -3.96 -9.05 -24.98
CA GLY A 151 -4.17 -8.48 -26.31
C GLY A 151 -4.85 -7.09 -26.31
N ARG A 152 -5.02 -6.44 -25.16
CA ARG A 152 -5.49 -5.06 -25.02
C ARG A 152 -4.35 -4.11 -24.63
N PRO A 153 -3.42 -3.78 -25.55
CA PRO A 153 -2.29 -2.90 -25.24
C PRO A 153 -2.72 -1.46 -24.89
N ASP A 154 -3.95 -1.10 -25.23
CA ASP A 154 -4.60 0.16 -24.90
C ASP A 154 -5.15 0.21 -23.47
N ALA A 155 -5.33 -0.92 -22.79
CA ALA A 155 -5.82 -0.94 -21.42
C ALA A 155 -4.82 -0.27 -20.47
N PRO A 156 -5.25 0.67 -19.60
CA PRO A 156 -4.38 1.23 -18.58
C PRO A 156 -3.88 0.17 -17.60
N VAL A 157 -2.58 0.20 -17.28
CA VAL A 157 -1.99 -0.68 -16.25
C VAL A 157 -1.91 0.07 -14.92
N ALA A 158 -2.60 -0.39 -13.88
CA ALA A 158 -2.61 0.27 -12.58
C ALA A 158 -1.97 -0.62 -11.50
N ALA A 159 -0.94 -0.13 -10.82
CA ALA A 159 -0.46 -0.76 -9.59
C ALA A 159 -1.53 -0.62 -8.51
N VAL A 160 -1.84 -1.71 -7.81
CA VAL A 160 -2.81 -1.75 -6.71
C VAL A 160 -2.08 -2.22 -5.45
N LEU A 161 -1.76 -1.31 -4.54
CA LEU A 161 -1.06 -1.62 -3.30
C LEU A 161 -2.04 -2.16 -2.27
N LEU A 162 -1.82 -3.41 -1.86
CA LEU A 162 -2.64 -4.18 -0.94
C LEU A 162 -1.94 -4.35 0.41
N TYR A 163 -2.75 -4.49 1.46
CA TYR A 163 -2.23 -4.83 2.78
C TYR A 163 -2.00 -6.34 2.88
N ARG A 164 -0.76 -6.77 3.17
CA ARG A 164 -0.37 -8.19 3.27
C ARG A 164 -1.26 -8.95 4.24
N LYS A 165 -1.66 -8.31 5.35
CA LYS A 165 -2.60 -8.91 6.30
C LYS A 165 -3.89 -9.37 5.62
N HIS A 166 -4.45 -8.58 4.71
CA HIS A 166 -5.68 -8.93 4.01
C HIS A 166 -5.48 -10.05 2.98
N VAL A 167 -4.28 -10.15 2.40
CA VAL A 167 -3.91 -11.26 1.52
C VAL A 167 -3.77 -12.56 2.30
N VAL A 168 -3.03 -12.55 3.41
CA VAL A 168 -2.77 -13.76 4.21
C VAL A 168 -4.02 -14.25 4.96
N THR A 169 -5.00 -13.37 5.21
CA THR A 169 -6.32 -13.72 5.74
C THR A 169 -7.37 -13.86 4.64
N GLU A 170 -6.95 -14.00 3.38
CA GLU A 170 -7.79 -14.36 2.22
C GLU A 170 -9.06 -13.50 2.09
N GLN A 171 -8.92 -12.18 2.27
CA GLN A 171 -10.07 -11.28 2.27
C GLN A 171 -10.78 -11.26 0.91
N PRO A 172 -12.09 -11.59 0.83
CA PRO A 172 -12.81 -11.74 -0.44
C PRO A 172 -12.83 -10.49 -1.32
N TYR A 173 -12.75 -9.31 -0.70
CA TYR A 173 -12.78 -8.04 -1.41
C TYR A 173 -11.63 -7.88 -2.42
N ILE A 174 -10.49 -8.54 -2.19
CA ILE A 174 -9.31 -8.44 -3.07
C ILE A 174 -9.63 -9.05 -4.44
N GLU A 175 -10.25 -10.23 -4.47
CA GLU A 175 -10.68 -10.86 -5.71
C GLU A 175 -11.74 -10.01 -6.43
N GLN A 176 -12.71 -9.47 -5.68
CA GLN A 176 -13.75 -8.60 -6.23
C GLN A 176 -13.13 -7.34 -6.88
N LEU A 177 -12.20 -6.68 -6.19
CA LEU A 177 -11.50 -5.50 -6.70
C LEU A 177 -10.77 -5.80 -8.00
N VAL A 178 -9.95 -6.85 -8.00
CA VAL A 178 -9.14 -7.24 -9.17
C VAL A 178 -10.04 -7.53 -10.37
N ARG A 179 -11.00 -8.45 -10.21
CA ARG A 179 -11.89 -8.86 -11.31
C ARG A 179 -12.74 -7.71 -11.83
N GLN A 180 -13.22 -6.85 -10.94
CA GLN A 180 -14.04 -5.72 -11.36
C GLN A 180 -13.22 -4.66 -12.10
N MET A 181 -11.99 -4.38 -11.67
CA MET A 181 -11.09 -3.49 -12.44
C MET A 181 -10.83 -4.01 -13.85
N GLU A 182 -10.63 -5.32 -14.00
CA GLU A 182 -10.47 -5.97 -15.30
C GLU A 182 -11.73 -5.83 -16.16
N GLY A 183 -12.92 -6.07 -15.57
CA GLY A 183 -14.20 -5.88 -16.24
C GLY A 183 -14.45 -4.45 -16.71
N GLU A 184 -13.88 -3.46 -16.02
CA GLU A 184 -13.94 -2.04 -16.39
C GLU A 184 -12.83 -1.60 -17.37
N GLY A 185 -11.99 -2.54 -17.80
CA GLY A 185 -10.94 -2.33 -18.80
C GLY A 185 -9.64 -1.73 -18.26
N VAL A 186 -9.33 -1.97 -16.98
CA VAL A 186 -8.06 -1.60 -16.35
C VAL A 186 -7.31 -2.89 -16.01
N VAL A 187 -6.02 -2.97 -16.34
CA VAL A 187 -5.15 -4.08 -15.95
C VAL A 187 -4.61 -3.81 -14.54
N PRO A 188 -5.08 -4.52 -13.50
CA PRO A 188 -4.52 -4.36 -12.17
C PRO A 188 -3.17 -5.08 -12.05
N VAL A 189 -2.25 -4.50 -11.28
CA VAL A 189 -1.02 -5.14 -10.79
C VAL A 189 -1.12 -5.17 -9.26
N PRO A 190 -1.73 -6.22 -8.67
CA PRO A 190 -1.98 -6.28 -7.23
C PRO A 190 -0.70 -6.63 -6.49
N ILE A 191 -0.15 -5.68 -5.75
CA ILE A 191 1.13 -5.81 -5.03
C ILE A 191 0.83 -5.70 -3.54
N PHE A 192 1.11 -6.73 -2.75
CA PHE A 192 0.93 -6.67 -1.30
C PHE A 192 2.21 -6.31 -0.57
N ILE A 193 2.06 -5.60 0.55
CA ILE A 193 3.14 -5.14 1.43
C ILE A 193 2.71 -5.14 2.91
N ASN A 194 3.64 -5.06 3.86
CA ASN A 194 3.31 -4.98 5.28
C ASN A 194 2.70 -3.63 5.70
N GLY A 195 2.83 -2.60 4.84
CA GLY A 195 2.11 -1.33 4.93
C GLY A 195 2.95 -0.10 5.20
N VAL A 196 4.27 -0.24 5.35
CA VAL A 196 5.21 0.89 5.50
C VAL A 196 6.12 1.04 4.28
N GLU A 197 6.15 0.01 3.43
CA GLU A 197 7.05 -0.13 2.28
C GLU A 197 6.46 0.39 0.96
N ALA A 198 5.33 1.11 0.97
CA ALA A 198 4.68 1.55 -0.27
C ALA A 198 5.62 2.40 -1.15
N HIS A 199 6.36 3.32 -0.54
CA HIS A 199 7.39 4.11 -1.21
C HIS A 199 8.50 3.27 -1.85
N THR A 200 8.95 2.16 -1.23
CA THR A 200 9.99 1.32 -1.82
C THR A 200 9.46 0.55 -3.02
N VAL A 201 8.20 0.09 -2.99
CA VAL A 201 7.55 -0.52 -4.17
C VAL A 201 7.46 0.48 -5.31
N VAL A 202 6.93 1.67 -5.05
CA VAL A 202 6.74 2.68 -6.09
C VAL A 202 8.09 3.14 -6.64
N ARG A 203 9.11 3.30 -5.80
CA ARG A 203 10.46 3.67 -6.22
C ARG A 203 11.13 2.55 -7.02
N ASP A 204 11.19 1.34 -6.47
CA ASP A 204 12.13 0.29 -6.90
C ASP A 204 11.53 -0.71 -7.89
N LEU A 205 10.23 -0.97 -7.80
CA LEU A 205 9.54 -2.06 -8.51
C LEU A 205 8.49 -1.57 -9.50
N LEU A 206 8.30 -0.25 -9.61
CA LEU A 206 7.45 0.36 -10.62
C LEU A 206 8.29 1.32 -11.48
N THR A 207 7.96 1.39 -12.77
CA THR A 207 8.48 2.41 -13.68
C THR A 207 7.37 2.97 -14.56
N THR A 208 7.64 4.05 -15.28
CA THR A 208 6.65 4.69 -16.16
C THR A 208 7.27 5.10 -17.49
N GLN A 209 6.42 5.33 -18.50
CA GLN A 209 6.87 5.87 -19.78
C GLN A 209 7.57 7.23 -19.63
N HIS A 210 7.13 8.06 -18.68
CA HIS A 210 7.74 9.37 -18.44
C HIS A 210 9.16 9.22 -17.91
N GLU A 211 9.34 8.37 -16.89
CA GLU A 211 10.65 8.09 -16.32
C GLU A 211 11.61 7.52 -17.35
N GLN A 212 11.18 6.50 -18.11
CA GLN A 212 12.01 5.88 -19.15
C GLN A 212 12.39 6.87 -20.26
N ALA A 213 11.48 7.78 -20.65
CA ALA A 213 11.76 8.82 -21.62
C ALA A 213 12.77 9.87 -21.12
N ASN A 214 12.75 10.21 -19.83
CA ASN A 214 13.73 11.13 -19.23
C ASN A 214 15.11 10.47 -19.11
N LEU A 215 15.16 9.20 -18.66
CA LEU A 215 16.39 8.43 -18.59
C LEU A 215 17.05 8.26 -19.96
N ALA A 216 16.27 7.98 -21.00
CA ALA A 216 16.75 7.91 -22.38
C ALA A 216 17.34 9.24 -22.89
N LYS A 217 16.93 10.38 -22.33
CA LYS A 217 17.46 11.72 -22.62
C LYS A 217 18.65 12.11 -21.73
N GLY A 218 19.12 11.22 -20.86
CA GLY A 218 20.20 11.51 -19.89
C GLY A 218 19.79 12.44 -18.75
N ILE A 219 18.48 12.67 -18.56
CA ILE A 219 17.99 13.52 -17.47
C ILE A 219 17.97 12.68 -16.18
N THR A 220 18.98 12.87 -15.33
CA THR A 220 19.15 12.13 -14.06
C THR A 220 19.11 13.02 -12.81
N GLY A 221 19.17 14.34 -12.97
CA GLY A 221 19.16 15.29 -11.84
C GLY A 221 17.77 15.46 -11.22
N GLY A 222 17.62 15.09 -9.94
CA GLY A 222 16.40 15.32 -9.15
C GLY A 222 15.31 14.24 -9.25
N ILE A 223 15.59 13.14 -9.96
CA ILE A 223 14.68 12.00 -10.13
C ILE A 223 15.16 10.85 -9.23
N SER A 224 14.24 10.11 -8.61
CA SER A 224 14.48 8.84 -7.94
C SER A 224 14.19 7.71 -8.94
N PRO A 225 15.21 7.26 -9.73
CA PRO A 225 14.99 6.27 -10.78
C PRO A 225 14.64 4.91 -10.18
N THR A 226 13.95 4.09 -10.97
CA THR A 226 13.68 2.70 -10.63
C THR A 226 14.96 1.93 -10.36
N LEU A 227 15.15 1.51 -9.11
CA LEU A 227 16.38 0.85 -8.68
C LEU A 227 16.46 -0.63 -9.10
N ARG A 228 15.32 -1.30 -9.32
CA ARG A 228 15.27 -2.71 -9.73
C ARG A 228 14.55 -2.88 -11.08
N THR A 229 15.10 -2.28 -12.12
CA THR A 229 14.50 -2.23 -13.47
C THR A 229 14.10 -3.60 -14.04
N ARG A 230 14.87 -4.66 -13.77
CA ARG A 230 14.54 -6.03 -14.22
C ARG A 230 13.31 -6.63 -13.54
N ASP A 231 13.05 -6.21 -12.30
CA ASP A 231 11.94 -6.70 -11.48
C ASP A 231 10.71 -5.79 -11.59
N ALA A 232 10.86 -4.64 -12.25
CA ALA A 232 9.85 -3.60 -12.27
C ALA A 232 8.79 -3.79 -13.35
N ALA A 233 7.56 -3.35 -13.04
CA ALA A 233 6.49 -3.23 -14.03
C ALA A 233 6.33 -1.79 -14.49
N THR A 234 6.12 -1.60 -15.80
CA THR A 234 5.68 -0.31 -16.33
C THR A 234 4.20 -0.11 -16.04
N VAL A 235 3.86 0.99 -15.37
CA VAL A 235 2.48 1.30 -14.95
C VAL A 235 2.05 2.70 -15.39
N ASP A 236 0.74 2.88 -15.44
CA ASP A 236 0.05 4.10 -15.86
C ASP A 236 -0.59 4.88 -14.70
N ALA A 237 -0.80 4.23 -13.55
CA ALA A 237 -1.30 4.81 -12.31
C ALA A 237 -0.87 3.95 -11.10
N VAL A 238 -0.87 4.56 -9.92
CA VAL A 238 -0.71 3.87 -8.64
C VAL A 238 -1.96 4.08 -7.80
N ILE A 239 -2.53 3.00 -7.30
CA ILE A 239 -3.72 2.97 -6.45
C ILE A 239 -3.30 2.36 -5.11
N SER A 240 -3.41 3.12 -4.03
CA SER A 240 -3.18 2.61 -2.67
C SER A 240 -4.50 2.26 -2.00
N THR A 241 -4.67 1.01 -1.56
CA THR A 241 -5.82 0.58 -0.76
C THR A 241 -5.52 0.54 0.74
N ILE A 242 -4.38 1.09 1.16
CA ILE A 242 -3.87 1.00 2.53
C ILE A 242 -4.36 2.19 3.38
N GLY A 243 -4.61 3.34 2.77
CA GLY A 243 -5.14 4.52 3.45
C GLY A 243 -4.12 5.25 4.34
N PHE A 244 -2.82 5.10 4.10
CA PHE A 244 -1.77 5.82 4.85
C PHE A 244 -0.82 6.52 3.89
N PRO A 245 0.01 7.46 4.39
CA PRO A 245 1.05 8.08 3.59
C PRO A 245 1.95 7.06 2.89
N LEU A 246 2.42 7.40 1.70
CA LEU A 246 3.27 6.58 0.85
C LEU A 246 4.58 6.19 1.56
N VAL A 247 5.16 7.12 2.30
CA VAL A 247 6.39 6.92 3.07
C VAL A 247 6.03 6.73 4.55
N GLY A 248 6.57 5.68 5.17
CA GLY A 248 6.42 5.41 6.60
C GLY A 248 5.07 4.81 7.03
N GLY A 249 4.05 4.77 6.17
CA GLY A 249 2.74 4.20 6.51
C GLY A 249 2.13 4.82 7.78
N PRO A 250 1.53 4.03 8.69
CA PRO A 250 1.01 4.54 9.96
C PRO A 250 2.07 5.17 10.88
N ALA A 251 3.35 4.78 10.75
CA ALA A 251 4.43 5.41 11.52
C ALA A 251 4.80 6.78 10.92
N GLY A 252 4.75 6.89 9.60
CA GLY A 252 4.99 8.14 8.87
C GLY A 252 3.98 9.25 9.20
N SER A 253 2.77 8.90 9.63
CA SER A 253 1.78 9.90 10.07
C SER A 253 2.14 10.61 11.38
N MET A 254 3.10 10.10 12.16
CA MET A 254 3.61 10.76 13.37
C MET A 254 4.66 11.83 13.06
N GLU A 255 5.21 11.84 11.83
CA GLU A 255 6.22 12.79 11.34
C GLU A 255 5.70 13.63 10.16
N GLY A 256 4.39 13.92 10.17
CA GLY A 256 3.68 14.62 9.10
C GLY A 256 4.45 15.85 8.60
N GLY A 257 4.75 15.88 7.30
CA GLY A 257 5.51 16.95 6.65
C GLY A 257 6.98 16.63 6.40
N ARG A 258 7.67 15.87 7.26
CA ARG A 258 9.12 15.59 7.09
C ARG A 258 9.40 14.57 5.99
N GLN A 259 8.44 13.69 5.70
CA GLN A 259 8.55 12.65 4.67
C GLN A 259 7.84 13.01 3.35
N ALA A 260 7.09 14.13 3.32
CA ALA A 260 6.33 14.56 2.14
C ALA A 260 7.26 14.89 0.95
N ASP A 261 8.44 15.45 1.21
CA ASP A 261 9.43 15.74 0.15
C ASP A 261 9.98 14.46 -0.51
N VAL A 262 10.12 13.38 0.26
CA VAL A 262 10.55 12.07 -0.25
C VAL A 262 9.44 11.47 -1.12
N ALA A 263 8.19 11.50 -0.62
CA ALA A 263 7.03 11.05 -1.39
C ALA A 263 6.91 11.82 -2.71
N LYS A 264 7.03 13.15 -2.64
CA LYS A 264 7.01 14.04 -3.80
C LYS A 264 8.12 13.73 -4.80
N GLY A 265 9.35 13.50 -4.34
CA GLY A 265 10.47 13.13 -5.22
C GLY A 265 10.21 11.81 -5.97
N ILE A 266 9.71 10.79 -5.27
CA ILE A 266 9.35 9.49 -5.87
C ILE A 266 8.20 9.66 -6.86
N LEU A 267 7.11 10.31 -6.46
CA LEU A 267 5.92 10.47 -7.30
C LEU A 267 6.16 11.37 -8.52
N ALA A 268 6.92 12.46 -8.37
CA ALA A 268 7.32 13.32 -9.48
C ALA A 268 8.19 12.58 -10.51
N SER A 269 9.02 11.65 -10.04
CA SER A 269 9.83 10.80 -10.92
C SER A 269 8.97 9.88 -11.78
N LYS A 270 7.90 9.33 -11.21
CA LYS A 270 6.97 8.47 -11.94
C LYS A 270 6.01 9.28 -12.81
N ASN A 271 5.60 10.47 -12.37
CA ASN A 271 4.72 11.40 -13.09
C ASN A 271 3.46 10.73 -13.67
N ILE A 272 2.77 10.00 -12.80
CA ILE A 272 1.50 9.32 -13.07
C ILE A 272 0.53 9.58 -11.91
N PRO A 273 -0.79 9.40 -12.09
CA PRO A 273 -1.76 9.54 -11.02
C PRO A 273 -1.45 8.63 -9.83
N TYR A 274 -1.41 9.21 -8.63
CA TYR A 274 -1.42 8.50 -7.36
C TYR A 274 -2.78 8.69 -6.71
N VAL A 275 -3.53 7.60 -6.55
CA VAL A 275 -4.89 7.59 -6.02
C VAL A 275 -4.92 6.78 -4.74
N VAL A 276 -5.64 7.28 -3.73
CA VAL A 276 -6.00 6.47 -2.56
C VAL A 276 -7.43 5.99 -2.69
N ALA A 277 -7.63 4.68 -2.68
CA ALA A 277 -8.95 4.09 -2.74
C ALA A 277 -8.99 2.84 -1.86
N ALA A 278 -9.64 2.95 -0.70
CA ALA A 278 -9.65 1.90 0.31
C ALA A 278 -11.09 1.68 0.83
N PRO A 279 -11.43 0.46 1.27
CA PRO A 279 -12.60 0.26 2.11
C PRO A 279 -12.41 0.95 3.47
N LEU A 280 -13.51 1.34 4.11
CA LEU A 280 -13.51 1.86 5.46
C LEU A 280 -13.31 0.69 6.43
N LEU A 281 -12.23 0.72 7.21
CA LEU A 281 -11.79 -0.41 8.05
C LEU A 281 -12.22 -0.27 9.51
N ILE A 282 -12.76 0.88 9.90
CA ILE A 282 -13.25 1.17 11.25
C ILE A 282 -14.68 1.72 11.25
N GLN A 283 -15.38 1.61 10.12
CA GLN A 283 -16.74 2.10 9.96
C GLN A 283 -17.57 1.09 9.16
N ASP A 284 -18.76 0.79 9.66
CA ASP A 284 -19.71 -0.08 8.97
C ASP A 284 -20.45 0.65 7.83
N MET A 285 -21.00 -0.12 6.89
CA MET A 285 -21.68 0.41 5.72
C MET A 285 -22.96 1.20 6.05
N ALA A 286 -23.69 0.83 7.10
CA ALA A 286 -24.93 1.52 7.46
C ALA A 286 -24.63 2.91 8.03
N SER A 287 -23.64 3.02 8.92
CA SER A 287 -23.16 4.28 9.46
C SER A 287 -22.54 5.15 8.37
N TRP A 288 -21.76 4.58 7.45
CA TRP A 288 -21.21 5.33 6.32
C TRP A 288 -22.31 5.93 5.43
N THR A 289 -23.36 5.16 5.14
CA THR A 289 -24.47 5.61 4.28
C THR A 289 -25.26 6.75 4.93
N ARG A 290 -25.49 6.68 6.24
CA ARG A 290 -26.28 7.66 6.98
C ARG A 290 -25.51 8.95 7.24
N ASP A 291 -24.26 8.84 7.70
CA ASP A 291 -23.53 9.96 8.31
C ASP A 291 -22.32 10.41 7.47
N GLY A 292 -22.02 9.72 6.36
CA GLY A 292 -20.78 9.94 5.62
C GLY A 292 -19.58 9.32 6.33
N ILE A 293 -18.37 9.78 6.02
CA ILE A 293 -17.13 9.19 6.54
C ILE A 293 -16.80 9.75 7.92
N ALA A 294 -16.61 8.86 8.89
CA ALA A 294 -16.29 9.22 10.27
C ALA A 294 -14.93 9.93 10.40
N GLY A 295 -14.77 10.76 11.44
CA GLY A 295 -13.61 11.66 11.59
C GLY A 295 -12.23 10.98 11.56
N LEU A 296 -12.03 9.88 12.28
CA LEU A 296 -10.75 9.16 12.23
C LEU A 296 -10.49 8.57 10.83
N GLN A 297 -11.54 8.05 10.19
CA GLN A 297 -11.45 7.45 8.87
C GLN A 297 -11.20 8.50 7.77
N SER A 298 -11.69 9.74 7.95
CA SER A 298 -11.47 10.83 7.01
C SER A 298 -10.02 11.33 7.02
N VAL A 299 -9.37 11.38 8.19
CA VAL A 299 -7.95 11.74 8.29
C VAL A 299 -7.07 10.74 7.54
N VAL A 300 -7.35 9.44 7.71
CA VAL A 300 -6.65 8.32 7.06
C VAL A 300 -6.89 8.34 5.55
N LEU A 301 -8.14 8.52 5.12
CA LEU A 301 -8.49 8.40 3.70
C LEU A 301 -8.18 9.67 2.87
N TYR A 302 -8.26 10.85 3.48
CA TYR A 302 -8.13 12.14 2.79
C TYR A 302 -6.89 12.92 3.25
N SER A 303 -6.90 13.41 4.50
CA SER A 303 -5.94 14.43 4.95
C SER A 303 -4.49 13.96 4.89
N LEU A 304 -4.21 12.72 5.30
CA LEU A 304 -2.86 12.17 5.28
C LEU A 304 -2.36 11.93 3.83
N PRO A 305 -3.10 11.22 2.96
CA PRO A 305 -2.73 11.09 1.56
C PRO A 305 -2.61 12.39 0.75
N GLU A 306 -3.40 13.42 1.09
CA GLU A 306 -3.32 14.73 0.43
C GLU A 306 -1.94 15.38 0.60
N LEU A 307 -1.26 15.12 1.73
CA LEU A 307 0.11 15.60 1.96
C LEU A 307 1.12 14.98 0.98
N ASP A 308 0.85 13.79 0.46
CA ASP A 308 1.67 13.14 -0.57
C ASP A 308 1.28 13.58 -2.00
N GLY A 309 0.22 14.36 -2.15
CA GLY A 309 -0.35 14.73 -3.46
C GLY A 309 -1.24 13.65 -4.07
N ALA A 310 -1.84 12.78 -3.25
CA ALA A 310 -2.87 11.86 -3.73
C ALA A 310 -4.09 12.60 -4.29
N ILE A 311 -4.72 12.03 -5.32
CA ILE A 311 -5.87 12.61 -6.00
C ILE A 311 -7.03 11.63 -6.11
N ASP A 312 -8.22 12.15 -6.43
CA ASP A 312 -9.41 11.35 -6.80
C ASP A 312 -9.75 10.22 -5.80
N THR A 313 -9.64 10.51 -4.50
CA THR A 313 -9.88 9.52 -3.45
C THR A 313 -11.27 8.88 -3.55
N VAL A 314 -11.33 7.54 -3.47
CA VAL A 314 -12.59 6.78 -3.53
C VAL A 314 -12.72 5.84 -2.34
N PRO A 315 -13.70 6.05 -1.42
CA PRO A 315 -14.07 5.02 -0.45
C PRO A 315 -14.68 3.83 -1.20
N LEU A 316 -14.02 2.68 -1.15
CA LEU A 316 -14.42 1.51 -1.95
C LEU A 316 -15.57 0.73 -1.33
N GLY A 317 -15.78 0.85 -0.02
CA GLY A 317 -16.56 -0.11 0.75
C GLY A 317 -16.49 0.15 2.25
N GLY A 318 -17.02 -0.77 3.05
CA GLY A 318 -17.00 -0.67 4.51
C GLY A 318 -17.20 -2.03 5.17
N LEU A 319 -17.34 -2.03 6.49
CA LEU A 319 -17.58 -3.25 7.24
C LEU A 319 -19.06 -3.67 7.19
N VAL A 320 -19.30 -4.98 7.09
CA VAL A 320 -20.59 -5.62 7.38
C VAL A 320 -20.31 -6.73 8.39
N GLY A 321 -20.61 -6.48 9.66
CA GLY A 321 -20.02 -7.25 10.75
C GLY A 321 -18.50 -7.09 10.74
N ASP A 322 -17.77 -8.21 10.78
CA ASP A 322 -16.30 -8.21 10.73
C ASP A 322 -15.72 -8.34 9.31
N ALA A 323 -16.58 -8.46 8.30
CA ALA A 323 -16.16 -8.67 6.92
C ALA A 323 -16.10 -7.37 6.13
N ILE A 324 -15.09 -7.26 5.26
CA ILE A 324 -14.88 -6.11 4.37
C ILE A 324 -15.67 -6.34 3.08
N PHE A 325 -16.55 -5.40 2.73
CA PHE A 325 -17.32 -5.43 1.49
C PHE A 325 -17.03 -4.22 0.63
N LEU A 326 -16.95 -4.42 -0.69
CA LEU A 326 -16.87 -3.32 -1.66
C LEU A 326 -18.25 -2.97 -2.18
N VAL A 327 -18.44 -1.68 -2.47
CA VAL A 327 -19.58 -1.18 -3.23
C VAL A 327 -19.20 -1.18 -4.71
N PRO A 328 -19.84 -1.98 -5.58
CA PRO A 328 -19.44 -2.10 -6.98
C PRO A 328 -19.40 -0.77 -7.73
N GLU A 329 -20.36 0.14 -7.48
CA GLU A 329 -20.36 1.46 -8.11
C GLU A 329 -19.08 2.25 -7.80
N ARG A 330 -18.52 2.11 -6.59
CA ARG A 330 -17.29 2.80 -6.18
C ARG A 330 -16.06 2.28 -6.91
N VAL A 331 -15.97 0.96 -7.10
CA VAL A 331 -14.88 0.35 -7.88
C VAL A 331 -14.98 0.77 -9.36
N LYS A 332 -16.19 0.81 -9.91
CA LYS A 332 -16.45 1.34 -11.27
C LYS A 332 -16.03 2.80 -11.40
N LYS A 333 -16.37 3.64 -10.41
CA LYS A 333 -15.95 5.04 -10.36
C LYS A 333 -14.42 5.18 -10.34
N LEU A 334 -13.72 4.39 -9.51
CA LEU A 334 -12.27 4.35 -9.48
C LEU A 334 -11.67 3.98 -10.85
N ALA A 335 -12.13 2.89 -11.46
CA ALA A 335 -11.63 2.44 -12.76
C ALA A 335 -11.87 3.50 -13.86
N ALA A 336 -13.05 4.13 -13.86
CA ALA A 336 -13.36 5.22 -14.78
C ALA A 336 -12.45 6.44 -14.60
N ARG A 337 -12.09 6.79 -13.36
CA ARG A 337 -11.15 7.89 -13.06
C ARG A 337 -9.74 7.59 -13.56
N VAL A 338 -9.23 6.40 -13.26
CA VAL A 338 -7.92 5.93 -13.74
C VAL A 338 -7.87 5.97 -15.27
N ARG A 339 -8.88 5.43 -15.94
CA ARG A 339 -8.98 5.47 -17.41
C ARG A 339 -8.95 6.91 -17.96
N ARG A 340 -9.68 7.84 -17.35
CA ARG A 340 -9.70 9.25 -17.79
C ARG A 340 -8.36 9.94 -17.62
N TRP A 341 -7.65 9.73 -16.51
CA TRP A 341 -6.30 10.28 -16.33
C TRP A 341 -5.30 9.73 -17.35
N VAL A 342 -5.35 8.43 -17.59
CA VAL A 342 -4.45 7.79 -18.56
C VAL A 342 -4.78 8.22 -19.99
N ALA A 343 -6.07 8.33 -20.33
CA ALA A 343 -6.51 8.87 -21.60
C ALA A 343 -6.06 10.33 -21.80
N LEU A 344 -6.13 11.17 -20.75
CA LEU A 344 -5.64 12.56 -20.80
C LEU A 344 -4.15 12.61 -21.13
N ARG A 345 -3.33 11.78 -20.48
CA ARG A 345 -1.88 11.70 -20.73
C ARG A 345 -1.56 11.25 -22.15
N ARG A 346 -2.28 10.26 -22.67
CA ARG A 346 -2.06 9.69 -24.02
C ARG A 346 -2.60 10.57 -25.15
N LYS A 347 -3.60 11.42 -24.89
CA LYS A 347 -4.21 12.29 -25.90
C LYS A 347 -3.25 13.43 -26.29
N PRO A 348 -3.02 13.71 -27.60
CA PRO A 348 -2.22 14.83 -28.05
C PRO A 348 -2.79 16.19 -27.58
N PRO A 349 -1.95 17.19 -27.25
CA PRO A 349 -2.43 18.52 -26.81
C PRO A 349 -3.49 19.16 -27.70
N ALA A 350 -3.33 19.07 -29.03
CA ALA A 350 -4.27 19.63 -30.00
C ALA A 350 -5.69 19.04 -29.93
N GLU A 351 -5.83 17.80 -29.42
CA GLU A 351 -7.11 17.12 -29.27
C GLU A 351 -7.70 17.23 -27.84
N ARG A 352 -6.91 17.72 -26.88
CA ARG A 352 -7.35 17.88 -25.49
C ARG A 352 -8.36 19.01 -25.40
N ARG A 353 -9.52 18.71 -24.82
CA ARG A 353 -10.58 19.70 -24.57
C ARG A 353 -10.52 20.10 -23.09
N VAL A 354 -10.31 21.39 -22.85
CA VAL A 354 -10.25 21.97 -21.50
C VAL A 354 -11.44 22.92 -21.34
N ALA A 355 -12.26 22.68 -20.31
CA ALA A 355 -13.34 23.58 -19.95
C ALA A 355 -12.89 24.48 -18.80
N VAL A 356 -13.13 25.79 -18.91
CA VAL A 356 -12.91 26.77 -17.84
C VAL A 356 -14.27 27.23 -17.34
N LEU A 357 -14.54 27.03 -16.05
CA LEU A 357 -15.79 27.44 -15.42
C LEU A 357 -15.54 28.69 -14.58
N LEU A 358 -16.31 29.75 -14.83
CA LEU A 358 -16.24 31.01 -14.07
C LEU A 358 -17.45 31.11 -13.15
N TYR A 359 -17.19 31.41 -11.88
CA TYR A 359 -18.26 31.64 -10.90
C TYR A 359 -18.87 33.03 -11.11
N GLY A 360 -20.20 33.07 -11.14
CA GLY A 360 -20.99 34.30 -11.17
C GLY A 360 -21.99 34.31 -10.03
N PHE A 361 -21.53 34.64 -8.81
CA PHE A 361 -22.38 34.69 -7.62
C PHE A 361 -22.21 36.02 -6.86
N PRO A 362 -23.30 36.66 -6.39
CA PRO A 362 -24.69 36.37 -6.73
C PRO A 362 -24.99 36.67 -8.21
N PRO A 363 -25.83 35.87 -8.88
CA PRO A 363 -26.11 36.07 -10.31
C PRO A 363 -26.73 37.45 -10.54
N GLY A 364 -26.19 38.22 -11.49
CA GLY A 364 -26.69 39.55 -11.85
C GLY A 364 -26.27 40.70 -10.92
N VAL A 365 -25.58 40.41 -9.81
CA VAL A 365 -25.18 41.42 -8.81
C VAL A 365 -23.67 41.39 -8.56
N GLY A 366 -23.08 40.20 -8.54
CA GLY A 366 -21.63 40.02 -8.43
C GLY A 366 -20.93 40.18 -9.77
N ALA A 367 -19.66 40.61 -9.74
CA ALA A 367 -18.82 40.59 -10.93
C ALA A 367 -18.53 39.12 -11.35
N THR A 368 -18.93 38.76 -12.57
CA THR A 368 -18.72 37.41 -13.11
C THR A 368 -17.23 37.11 -13.21
N GLY A 369 -16.83 35.92 -12.74
CA GLY A 369 -15.45 35.50 -12.75
C GLY A 369 -14.59 36.20 -11.68
N THR A 370 -15.17 36.75 -10.62
CA THR A 370 -14.38 37.25 -9.49
C THR A 370 -13.90 36.07 -8.62
N ALA A 371 -12.63 36.08 -8.24
CA ALA A 371 -12.04 35.11 -7.31
C ALA A 371 -11.13 35.83 -6.30
N ALA A 372 -11.07 35.33 -5.07
CA ALA A 372 -10.36 35.98 -3.96
C ALA A 372 -8.89 36.26 -4.34
N LEU A 373 -8.51 37.54 -4.34
CA LEU A 373 -7.16 38.05 -4.63
C LEU A 373 -6.56 37.58 -5.97
N LEU A 374 -7.40 37.14 -6.92
CA LEU A 374 -6.98 36.67 -8.23
C LEU A 374 -7.54 37.57 -9.32
N ASN A 375 -6.66 38.18 -10.12
CA ASN A 375 -7.07 38.85 -11.34
C ASN A 375 -7.39 37.79 -12.40
N VAL A 376 -8.65 37.34 -12.42
CA VAL A 376 -9.11 36.24 -13.27
C VAL A 376 -8.91 36.54 -14.76
N PRO A 377 -9.30 37.71 -15.32
CA PRO A 377 -9.05 38.00 -16.73
C PRO A 377 -7.57 37.89 -17.13
N ARG A 378 -6.66 38.48 -16.34
CA ARG A 378 -5.22 38.41 -16.62
C ARG A 378 -4.67 36.99 -16.46
N SER A 379 -5.20 36.23 -15.51
CA SER A 379 -4.82 34.82 -15.30
C SER A 379 -5.25 33.94 -16.46
N LEU A 380 -6.45 34.15 -17.01
CA LEU A 380 -6.94 33.44 -18.20
C LEU A 380 -6.12 33.77 -19.44
N GLN A 381 -5.77 35.04 -19.67
CA GLN A 381 -4.88 35.42 -20.77
C GLN A 381 -3.53 34.69 -20.67
N GLY A 382 -2.93 34.66 -19.47
CA GLY A 382 -1.68 33.93 -19.23
C GLY A 382 -1.82 32.42 -19.45
N LEU A 383 -2.93 31.82 -18.99
CA LEU A 383 -3.25 30.41 -19.20
C LEU A 383 -3.40 30.09 -20.70
N PHE A 384 -4.18 30.87 -21.43
CA PHE A 384 -4.43 30.65 -22.86
C PHE A 384 -3.16 30.81 -23.69
N SER A 385 -2.33 31.81 -23.41
CA SER A 385 -1.02 31.97 -24.05
C SER A 385 -0.14 30.73 -23.85
N ARG A 386 -0.07 30.21 -22.61
CA ARG A 386 0.69 28.97 -22.31
C ARG A 386 0.10 27.73 -22.98
N LEU A 387 -1.23 27.59 -23.01
CA LEU A 387 -1.90 26.48 -23.69
C LEU A 387 -1.62 26.50 -25.20
N ARG A 388 -1.68 27.67 -25.83
CA ARG A 388 -1.32 27.85 -27.25
C ARG A 388 0.15 27.45 -27.48
N GLY A 389 1.08 27.95 -26.67
CA GLY A 389 2.50 27.58 -26.74
C GLY A 389 2.78 26.09 -26.51
N ALA A 390 1.91 25.40 -25.76
CA ALA A 390 1.97 23.95 -25.56
C ALA A 390 1.24 23.13 -26.64
N GLY A 391 0.71 23.77 -27.70
CA GLY A 391 0.07 23.11 -28.84
C GLY A 391 -1.41 22.76 -28.65
N TYR A 392 -2.11 23.37 -27.69
CA TYR A 392 -3.56 23.21 -27.56
C TYR A 392 -4.30 24.05 -28.62
N ASN A 393 -5.39 23.48 -29.16
CA ASN A 393 -6.26 24.20 -30.09
C ASN A 393 -7.25 25.09 -29.32
N LEU A 394 -7.13 26.42 -29.47
CA LEU A 394 -8.03 27.39 -28.86
C LEU A 394 -9.18 27.84 -29.79
N GLY A 395 -9.24 27.35 -31.02
CA GLY A 395 -10.32 27.65 -31.98
C GLY A 395 -10.29 29.05 -32.60
N VAL A 396 -9.34 29.91 -32.20
CA VAL A 396 -9.15 31.26 -32.74
C VAL A 396 -8.00 31.19 -33.75
N GLY A 397 -8.24 31.51 -35.01
CA GLY A 397 -7.17 31.67 -36.00
C GLY A 397 -6.28 32.86 -35.65
N ASP A 398 -5.05 32.92 -36.16
CA ASP A 398 -4.07 33.96 -35.84
C ASP A 398 -4.55 35.41 -36.13
N ALA A 399 -5.66 35.59 -36.85
CA ALA A 399 -6.24 36.88 -37.23
C ALA A 399 -7.09 37.57 -36.16
N ASP A 400 -7.56 36.87 -35.12
CA ASP A 400 -8.44 37.42 -34.07
C ASP A 400 -7.78 37.46 -32.68
N ALA A 401 -6.44 37.45 -32.62
CA ALA A 401 -5.73 37.73 -31.38
C ALA A 401 -5.79 39.25 -31.11
N PRO A 402 -6.34 39.71 -29.96
CA PRO A 402 -6.42 41.13 -29.63
C PRO A 402 -5.06 41.77 -29.37
#